data_AF-A0A2J5P0X8-F1
#
_entry.id   AF-A0A2J5P0X8-F1
#
_cell.length_a   1.000
_cell.length_b   1.000
_cell.length_c   1.000
_cell.angle_alpha   90.00
_cell.angle_beta   90.00
_cell.angle_gamma   90.00
#
_symmetry.space_group_name_H-M   'P 1'
#
loop_
_entity.id
_entity.type
_entity.pdbx_description
1 polymer ?
#
loop_
_entity_poly.entity_id
_entity_poly.type
_entity_poly.pdbx_seq_one_letter_code
_entity_poly.pdbx_strand_id
1 'polypeptide(L)'
;LINWDGFRTYNFDVIDGVNYQIDITQPARYDGECQPVNPQAERIKNLTFNGKPIDPNATFLVATNNYRAYGGKFQGTGEDHIAFSSPDENRSVLAAWIGAESKKNGEIHPAADNNWRLAPIHSTVPLDIRFETSPGDKAAAFIKEKAQYPMRQVATDDIGFAIYQLDLSK
;
A
#
# COMPACT_ATOMS: atom_id res chain seq x y z
N LEU A 1 -10.62 -7.42 2.54
CA LEU A 1 -10.59 -6.52 1.35
C LEU A 1 -11.73 -5.53 1.52
N ILE A 2 -11.49 -4.22 1.35
CA ILE A 2 -12.45 -3.16 1.74
C ILE A 2 -13.29 -2.66 0.54
N ASN A 3 -12.99 -3.10 -0.68
CA ASN A 3 -13.80 -2.81 -1.87
C ASN A 3 -13.86 -4.04 -2.78
N TRP A 4 -14.93 -4.81 -2.70
CA TRP A 4 -15.12 -6.04 -3.48
C TRP A 4 -15.65 -5.78 -4.89
N ASP A 5 -16.19 -4.59 -5.15
CA ASP A 5 -16.82 -4.23 -6.42
C ASP A 5 -16.03 -3.12 -7.14
N GLY A 6 -15.92 -3.22 -8.46
CA GLY A 6 -15.36 -2.16 -9.32
C GLY A 6 -13.85 -1.91 -9.29
N PHE A 7 -13.07 -2.40 -8.31
CA PHE A 7 -11.60 -2.23 -8.30
C PHE A 7 -10.85 -3.55 -8.15
N ARG A 8 -9.96 -3.83 -9.10
CA ARG A 8 -9.15 -5.07 -9.10
C ARG A 8 -7.97 -4.90 -8.15
N THR A 9 -7.88 -5.76 -7.14
CA THR A 9 -6.92 -5.63 -6.04
C THR A 9 -5.45 -5.65 -6.49
N TYR A 10 -5.14 -6.38 -7.57
CA TYR A 10 -3.81 -6.39 -8.17
C TYR A 10 -3.41 -5.05 -8.82
N ASN A 11 -4.32 -4.07 -8.91
CA ASN A 11 -4.04 -2.70 -9.35
C ASN A 11 -3.73 -1.73 -8.20
N PHE A 12 -3.66 -2.23 -6.96
CA PHE A 12 -3.16 -1.47 -5.83
C PHE A 12 -1.68 -1.81 -5.60
N ASP A 13 -0.80 -0.85 -5.91
CA ASP A 13 0.63 -0.98 -5.65
C ASP A 13 1.02 -0.24 -4.38
N VAL A 14 2.03 -0.78 -3.69
CA VAL A 14 2.79 -0.05 -2.67
C VAL A 14 4.13 0.30 -3.28
N ILE A 15 4.45 1.61 -3.34
CA ILE A 15 5.77 2.06 -3.78
C ILE A 15 6.71 2.08 -2.58
N ASP A 16 7.73 1.24 -2.61
CA ASP A 16 8.77 1.16 -1.59
C ASP A 16 9.91 2.16 -1.86
N GLY A 17 10.64 2.57 -0.81
CA GLY A 17 11.76 3.52 -0.90
C GLY A 17 11.38 5.01 -0.85
N VAL A 18 10.08 5.34 -0.80
CA VAL A 18 9.54 6.68 -0.57
C VAL A 18 8.59 6.69 0.61
N ASN A 19 8.48 7.83 1.30
CA ASN A 19 7.47 7.99 2.35
C ASN A 19 6.32 8.86 1.86
N TYR A 20 5.08 8.49 2.17
CA TYR A 20 3.90 9.24 1.73
C TYR A 20 2.66 8.95 2.57
N GLN A 21 1.67 9.83 2.43
CA GLN A 21 0.35 9.66 3.02
C GLN A 21 -0.73 9.60 1.95
N ILE A 22 -1.80 8.85 2.19
CA ILE A 22 -2.95 8.75 1.31
C ILE A 22 -4.16 9.40 1.98
N ASP A 23 -4.58 10.55 1.48
CA ASP A 23 -5.83 11.20 1.85
C ASP A 23 -7.01 10.54 1.11
N ILE A 24 -7.79 9.77 1.85
CA ILE A 24 -8.95 9.04 1.33
C ILE A 24 -10.25 9.85 1.37
N THR A 25 -10.21 11.12 1.82
CA THR A 25 -11.39 11.99 1.86
C THR A 25 -11.71 12.62 0.51
N GLN A 26 -10.70 12.76 -0.37
CA GLN A 26 -10.88 13.24 -1.73
C GLN A 26 -11.41 12.12 -2.65
N PRO A 27 -12.14 12.43 -3.73
CA PRO A 27 -12.57 11.42 -4.70
C PRO A 27 -11.37 10.78 -5.43
N ALA A 28 -11.58 9.63 -6.07
CA ALA A 28 -10.52 8.97 -6.83
C ALA A 28 -10.19 9.79 -8.08
N ARG A 29 -8.90 10.09 -8.30
CA ARG A 29 -8.45 10.85 -9.49
C ARG A 29 -8.74 10.09 -10.78
N TYR A 30 -8.54 8.77 -10.75
CA TYR A 30 -8.71 7.85 -11.88
C TYR A 30 -9.72 6.75 -11.56
N ASP A 31 -10.33 6.18 -12.61
CA ASP A 31 -11.13 4.95 -12.52
C ASP A 31 -10.24 3.69 -12.55
N GLY A 32 -10.87 2.49 -12.51
CA GLY A 32 -10.15 1.21 -12.60
C GLY A 32 -9.45 0.97 -13.95
N GLU A 33 -9.77 1.79 -14.95
CA GLU A 33 -9.15 1.81 -16.27
C GLU A 33 -8.12 2.94 -16.44
N CYS A 34 -7.68 3.53 -15.32
CA CYS A 34 -6.70 4.61 -15.26
C CYS A 34 -7.12 5.87 -16.06
N GLN A 35 -8.41 6.03 -16.34
CA GLN A 35 -8.92 7.23 -16.99
C GLN A 35 -9.19 8.33 -15.96
N PRO A 36 -8.84 9.60 -16.24
CA PRO A 36 -9.05 10.69 -15.30
C PRO A 36 -10.55 10.99 -15.15
N VAL A 37 -11.07 10.85 -13.93
CA VAL A 37 -12.47 11.13 -13.59
C VAL A 37 -12.62 12.30 -12.61
N ASN A 38 -11.58 12.59 -11.81
CA ASN A 38 -11.52 13.78 -10.96
C ASN A 38 -10.13 14.44 -11.10
N PRO A 39 -9.86 15.19 -12.17
CA PRO A 39 -8.51 15.67 -12.50
C PRO A 39 -7.83 16.51 -11.43
N GLN A 40 -8.61 17.19 -10.59
CA GLN A 40 -8.15 18.06 -9.50
C GLN A 40 -7.94 17.31 -8.17
N ALA A 41 -8.30 16.02 -8.09
CA ALA A 41 -8.13 15.23 -6.88
C ALA A 41 -6.68 14.76 -6.71
N GLU A 42 -6.12 14.97 -5.52
CA GLU A 42 -4.73 14.64 -5.19
C GLU A 42 -4.67 13.96 -3.82
N ARG A 43 -4.75 12.63 -3.83
CA ARG A 43 -4.76 11.82 -2.60
C ARG A 43 -3.37 11.61 -2.00
N ILE A 44 -2.29 11.68 -2.78
CA ILE A 44 -0.94 11.51 -2.25
C ILE A 44 -0.46 12.81 -1.59
N LYS A 45 -0.11 12.75 -0.31
CA LYS A 45 0.39 13.86 0.50
C LYS A 45 1.77 13.54 1.06
N ASN A 46 2.55 14.59 1.36
CA ASN A 46 3.84 14.48 2.05
C ASN A 46 4.81 13.45 1.43
N LEU A 47 4.81 13.35 0.10
CA LEU A 47 5.68 12.44 -0.64
C LEU A 47 7.14 12.86 -0.52
N THR A 48 7.98 11.98 0.01
CA THR A 48 9.41 12.23 0.22
C THR A 48 10.28 11.06 -0.22
N PHE A 49 11.47 11.37 -0.68
CA PHE A 49 12.54 10.43 -0.98
C PHE A 49 13.78 10.83 -0.17
N ASN A 50 14.40 9.89 0.55
CA ASN A 50 15.52 10.17 1.47
C ASN A 50 15.23 11.33 2.46
N GLY A 51 14.01 11.38 2.97
CA GLY A 51 13.55 12.39 3.93
C GLY A 51 13.33 13.79 3.36
N LYS A 52 13.42 13.99 2.04
CA LYS A 52 13.20 15.28 1.38
C LYS A 52 12.02 15.21 0.41
N PRO A 53 11.26 16.30 0.23
CA PRO A 53 10.25 16.37 -0.82
C PRO A 53 10.85 16.02 -2.18
N ILE A 54 10.10 15.26 -2.98
CA ILE A 54 10.53 14.91 -4.33
C ILE A 54 10.49 16.16 -5.23
N ASP A 55 11.56 16.39 -5.99
CA ASP A 55 11.54 17.32 -7.11
C ASP A 55 10.67 16.73 -8.23
N PRO A 56 9.58 17.40 -8.67
CA PRO A 56 8.73 16.92 -9.75
C PRO A 56 9.45 16.64 -11.07
N ASN A 57 10.65 17.20 -11.28
CA ASN A 57 11.45 16.99 -12.49
C ASN A 57 12.53 15.91 -12.32
N ALA A 58 12.67 15.32 -11.12
CA ALA A 58 13.64 14.26 -10.89
C ALA A 58 13.26 12.99 -11.65
N THR A 59 14.28 12.29 -12.16
CA THR A 59 14.12 11.01 -12.84
C THR A 59 14.43 9.88 -11.87
N PHE A 60 13.57 8.87 -11.84
CA PHE A 60 13.72 7.68 -11.00
C PHE A 60 13.70 6.41 -11.84
N LEU A 61 14.45 5.40 -11.40
CA LEU A 61 14.26 4.03 -11.86
C LEU A 61 13.33 3.32 -10.87
N VAL A 62 12.22 2.77 -11.37
CA VAL A 62 11.27 2.01 -10.57
C VAL A 62 11.37 0.55 -10.96
N ALA A 63 11.73 -0.32 -10.01
CA ALA A 63 11.68 -1.76 -10.20
C ALA A 63 10.23 -2.22 -10.14
N THR A 64 9.74 -2.88 -11.20
CA THR A 64 8.36 -3.36 -11.27
C THR A 64 8.25 -4.62 -12.13
N ASN A 65 7.06 -5.23 -12.15
CA ASN A 65 6.79 -6.40 -12.97
C ASN A 65 6.47 -6.02 -14.42
N ASN A 66 6.51 -7.01 -15.32
CA ASN A 66 6.23 -6.82 -16.74
C ASN A 66 4.82 -6.27 -17.02
N TYR A 67 3.80 -6.65 -16.24
CA TYR A 67 2.44 -6.13 -16.40
C TYR A 67 2.36 -4.62 -16.22
N ARG A 68 3.07 -4.06 -15.24
CA ARG A 68 3.19 -2.60 -15.05
C ARG A 68 4.09 -1.97 -16.09
N ALA A 69 5.30 -2.52 -16.28
CA ALA A 69 6.32 -1.92 -17.11
C ALA A 69 5.87 -1.76 -18.58
N TYR A 70 5.27 -2.80 -19.15
CA TYR A 70 4.83 -2.82 -20.55
C TYR A 70 3.36 -2.43 -20.74
N GLY A 71 2.59 -2.29 -19.65
CA GLY A 71 1.15 -2.07 -19.73
C GLY A 71 0.75 -0.76 -20.42
N GLY A 72 1.61 0.27 -20.41
CA GLY A 72 1.42 1.57 -21.07
C GLY A 72 0.25 2.41 -20.57
N LYS A 73 -0.64 1.80 -19.78
CA LYS A 73 -1.84 2.39 -19.18
C LYS A 73 -1.53 3.17 -17.91
N PHE A 74 -0.45 2.82 -17.22
CA PHE A 74 -0.01 3.50 -16.01
C PHE A 74 0.94 4.64 -16.40
N GLN A 75 0.84 5.78 -15.73
CA GLN A 75 1.69 6.93 -16.04
C GLN A 75 3.18 6.59 -15.83
N GLY A 76 4.03 6.93 -16.80
CA GLY A 76 5.47 6.61 -16.76
C GLY A 76 5.81 5.15 -17.10
N THR A 77 4.92 4.43 -17.77
CA THR A 77 5.13 3.05 -18.24
C THR A 77 4.91 2.93 -19.74
N GLY A 78 5.30 1.80 -20.34
CA GLY A 78 5.33 1.57 -21.79
C GLY A 78 6.74 1.25 -22.28
N GLU A 79 6.86 0.72 -23.51
CA GLU A 79 8.14 0.29 -24.09
C GLU A 79 9.20 1.40 -24.07
N ASP A 80 8.80 2.64 -24.36
CA ASP A 80 9.66 3.82 -24.39
C ASP A 80 10.22 4.22 -23.01
N HIS A 81 9.68 3.65 -21.92
CA HIS A 81 10.08 3.89 -20.54
C HIS A 81 10.89 2.73 -19.93
N ILE A 82 11.20 1.68 -20.70
CA ILE A 82 11.98 0.55 -20.20
C ILE A 82 13.47 0.89 -20.21
N ALA A 83 14.03 1.09 -19.02
CA ALA A 83 15.47 1.27 -18.84
C ALA A 83 16.25 -0.07 -18.87
N PHE A 84 15.63 -1.14 -18.33
CA PHE A 84 16.20 -2.48 -18.26
C PHE A 84 15.11 -3.52 -18.11
N SER A 85 15.20 -4.62 -18.85
CA SER A 85 14.27 -5.76 -18.77
C SER A 85 15.03 -7.02 -18.36
N SER A 86 14.81 -7.48 -17.14
CA SER A 86 15.36 -8.75 -16.66
C SER A 86 14.55 -9.94 -17.23
N PRO A 87 15.19 -11.07 -17.58
CA PRO A 87 14.48 -12.32 -17.89
C PRO A 87 13.99 -13.07 -16.64
N ASP A 88 14.44 -12.65 -15.44
CA ASP A 88 14.14 -13.36 -14.20
C ASP A 88 12.70 -13.12 -13.75
N GLU A 89 11.97 -14.21 -13.46
CA GLU A 89 10.64 -14.12 -12.87
C GLU A 89 10.70 -13.58 -11.43
N ASN A 90 9.72 -12.76 -11.03
CA ASN A 90 9.62 -12.21 -9.67
C ASN A 90 9.77 -13.29 -8.57
N ARG A 91 9.19 -14.47 -8.80
CA ARG A 91 9.27 -15.59 -7.85
C ARG A 91 10.69 -16.14 -7.73
N SER A 92 11.42 -16.24 -8.83
CA SER A 92 12.81 -16.68 -8.86
C SER A 92 13.73 -15.69 -8.17
N VAL A 93 13.55 -14.39 -8.43
CA VAL A 93 14.28 -13.31 -7.74
C VAL A 93 14.05 -13.37 -6.23
N LEU A 94 12.79 -13.48 -5.80
CA LEU A 94 12.46 -13.55 -4.37
C LEU A 94 13.01 -14.83 -3.73
N ALA A 95 12.86 -15.99 -4.36
CA ALA A 95 13.37 -17.26 -3.82
C ALA A 95 14.91 -17.25 -3.70
N ALA A 96 15.61 -16.69 -4.70
CA ALA A 96 17.05 -16.54 -4.66
C ALA A 96 17.48 -15.61 -3.50
N TRP A 97 16.78 -14.49 -3.31
CA TRP A 97 17.05 -13.56 -2.21
C TRP A 97 16.81 -14.21 -0.84
N ILE A 98 15.66 -14.84 -0.62
CA ILE A 98 15.36 -15.55 0.65
C ILE A 98 16.41 -16.64 0.90
N GLY A 99 16.76 -17.42 -0.12
CA GLY A 99 17.77 -18.47 0.00
C GLY A 99 19.16 -17.92 0.37
N ALA A 100 19.55 -16.78 -0.19
CA ALA A 100 20.80 -16.11 0.14
C ALA A 100 20.81 -15.55 1.57
N GLU A 101 19.75 -14.82 1.96
CA GLU A 101 19.66 -14.23 3.29
C GLU A 101 19.54 -15.28 4.40
N SER A 102 18.76 -16.34 4.21
CA SER A 102 18.67 -17.44 5.18
C SER A 102 19.99 -18.20 5.33
N LYS A 103 20.76 -18.38 4.25
CA LYS A 103 22.11 -18.99 4.36
C LYS A 103 23.07 -18.12 5.17
N LYS A 104 22.94 -16.80 5.06
CA LYS A 104 23.81 -15.82 5.71
C LYS A 104 23.43 -15.58 7.18
N ASN A 105 22.14 -15.47 7.47
CA ASN A 105 21.62 -15.02 8.76
C ASN A 105 20.82 -16.11 9.52
N GLY A 106 20.67 -17.31 8.94
CA GLY A 106 19.87 -18.41 9.49
C GLY A 106 18.39 -18.34 9.12
N GLU A 107 17.81 -17.14 9.17
CA GLU A 107 16.42 -16.87 8.81
C GLU A 107 16.23 -15.46 8.27
N ILE A 108 15.03 -15.19 7.74
CA ILE A 108 14.61 -13.83 7.36
C ILE A 108 13.58 -13.31 8.37
N HIS A 109 13.68 -12.03 8.69
CA HIS A 109 12.71 -11.32 9.53
C HIS A 109 12.11 -10.16 8.74
N PRO A 110 11.14 -10.42 7.85
CA PRO A 110 10.47 -9.35 7.12
C PRO A 110 9.70 -8.46 8.12
N ALA A 111 9.87 -7.15 7.97
CA ALA A 111 9.13 -6.16 8.73
C ALA A 111 8.68 -5.04 7.79
N ALA A 112 7.47 -4.53 8.02
CA ALA A 112 7.04 -3.31 7.35
C ALA A 112 7.82 -2.13 7.91
N ASP A 113 8.34 -1.29 7.03
CA ASP A 113 9.02 -0.04 7.37
C ASP A 113 8.03 1.13 7.59
N ASN A 114 6.74 0.89 7.33
CA ASN A 114 5.65 1.85 7.45
C ASN A 114 5.86 3.10 6.58
N ASN A 115 6.44 2.92 5.40
CA ASN A 115 6.71 4.00 4.46
C ASN A 115 5.44 4.74 3.97
N TRP A 116 4.28 4.09 4.02
CA TRP A 116 3.01 4.73 3.71
C TRP A 116 1.98 4.57 4.82
N ARG A 117 1.08 5.55 4.91
CA ARG A 117 -0.07 5.52 5.81
C ARG A 117 -1.25 6.32 5.22
N LEU A 118 -2.48 6.01 5.60
CA LEU A 118 -3.61 6.93 5.45
C LEU A 118 -3.35 8.24 6.21
N ALA A 119 -3.67 9.36 5.57
CA ALA A 119 -3.63 10.68 6.20
C ALA A 119 -4.73 10.78 7.27
N PRO A 120 -4.53 11.61 8.33
CA PRO A 120 -5.58 11.89 9.29
C PRO A 120 -6.81 12.50 8.61
N ILE A 121 -7.99 12.16 9.10
CA ILE A 121 -9.27 12.68 8.65
C ILE A 121 -9.79 13.66 9.68
N HIS A 122 -9.86 14.93 9.30
CA HIS A 122 -10.51 15.96 10.10
C HIS A 122 -11.95 16.12 9.61
N SER A 123 -12.89 15.67 10.45
CA SER A 123 -14.32 15.69 10.14
C SER A 123 -15.10 16.27 11.32
N THR A 124 -16.15 17.03 11.03
CA THR A 124 -17.14 17.46 12.03
C THR A 124 -18.09 16.32 12.42
N VAL A 125 -18.17 15.29 11.59
CA VAL A 125 -18.95 14.07 11.86
C VAL A 125 -18.03 13.05 12.55
N PRO A 126 -18.44 12.48 13.70
CA PRO A 126 -17.70 11.40 14.34
C PRO A 126 -17.42 10.26 13.36
N LEU A 127 -16.16 9.87 13.24
CA LEU A 127 -15.75 8.77 12.36
C LEU A 127 -16.01 7.43 13.06
N ASP A 128 -16.62 6.50 12.34
CA ASP A 128 -16.79 5.11 12.77
C ASP A 128 -16.33 4.16 11.67
N ILE A 129 -15.01 3.95 11.61
CA ILE A 129 -14.38 3.12 10.59
C ILE A 129 -14.11 1.76 11.20
N ARG A 130 -14.72 0.71 10.62
CA ARG A 130 -14.63 -0.65 11.13
C ARG A 130 -14.21 -1.61 10.03
N PHE A 131 -13.48 -2.65 10.38
CA PHE A 131 -13.12 -3.74 9.48
C PHE A 131 -13.00 -5.08 10.20
N GLU A 132 -13.16 -6.15 9.44
CA GLU A 132 -13.02 -7.53 9.91
C GLU A 132 -11.56 -7.99 9.83
N THR A 133 -11.15 -8.79 10.81
CA THR A 133 -9.86 -9.48 10.84
C THR A 133 -9.98 -10.81 11.60
N SER A 134 -8.92 -11.61 11.56
CA SER A 134 -8.87 -12.89 12.27
C SER A 134 -9.16 -12.71 13.77
N PRO A 135 -10.03 -13.53 14.39
CA PRO A 135 -10.44 -13.37 15.78
C PRO A 135 -9.43 -13.91 16.81
N GLY A 136 -8.34 -14.53 16.38
CA GLY A 136 -7.41 -15.23 17.27
C GLY A 136 -6.49 -14.30 18.06
N ASP A 137 -6.06 -14.75 19.24
CA ASP A 137 -5.14 -14.03 20.13
C ASP A 137 -3.85 -13.57 19.43
N LYS A 138 -3.34 -14.37 18.47
CA LYS A 138 -2.18 -14.01 17.67
C LYS A 138 -2.41 -12.74 16.84
N ALA A 139 -3.60 -12.59 16.25
CA ALA A 139 -3.96 -11.40 15.49
C ALA A 139 -4.14 -10.20 16.43
N ALA A 140 -4.80 -10.39 17.58
CA ALA A 140 -4.96 -9.35 18.58
C ALA A 140 -3.61 -8.83 19.13
N ALA A 141 -2.68 -9.74 19.42
CA ALA A 141 -1.32 -9.40 19.85
C ALA A 141 -0.55 -8.64 18.75
N PHE A 142 -0.64 -9.11 17.50
CA PHE A 142 -0.01 -8.44 16.37
C PHE A 142 -0.55 -7.01 16.18
N ILE A 143 -1.87 -6.82 16.24
CA ILE A 143 -2.48 -5.49 16.16
C ILE A 143 -2.00 -4.59 17.30
N LYS A 144 -2.00 -5.10 18.54
CA LYS A 144 -1.55 -4.33 19.70
C LYS A 144 -0.09 -3.87 19.57
N GLU A 145 0.77 -4.69 18.98
CA GLU A 145 2.20 -4.39 18.83
C GLU A 145 2.52 -3.56 17.58
N LYS A 146 1.82 -3.79 16.46
CA LYS A 146 2.23 -3.30 15.13
C LYS A 146 1.25 -2.32 14.48
N ALA A 147 0.08 -2.06 15.08
CA ALA A 147 -0.87 -1.12 14.48
C ALA A 147 -0.26 0.28 14.35
N GLN A 148 -0.35 0.86 13.16
CA GLN A 148 0.08 2.25 12.90
C GLN A 148 -0.94 3.30 13.41
N TYR A 149 -2.11 2.84 13.87
CA TYR A 149 -3.23 3.66 14.29
C TYR A 149 -3.81 3.13 15.59
N PRO A 150 -4.48 3.98 16.40
CA PRO A 150 -5.28 3.47 17.49
C PRO A 150 -6.38 2.55 16.94
N MET A 151 -6.38 1.33 17.46
CA MET A 151 -7.31 0.28 17.07
C MET A 151 -7.87 -0.42 18.30
N ARG A 152 -9.16 -0.76 18.26
CA ARG A 152 -9.81 -1.56 19.31
C ARG A 152 -10.79 -2.54 18.71
N GLN A 153 -10.84 -3.76 19.24
CA GLN A 153 -11.93 -4.68 18.91
C GLN A 153 -13.23 -4.12 19.52
N VAL A 154 -14.30 -4.12 18.73
CA VAL A 154 -15.61 -3.60 19.14
C VAL A 154 -16.71 -4.65 19.08
N ALA A 155 -16.51 -5.72 18.31
CA ALA A 155 -17.47 -6.81 18.18
C ALA A 155 -16.81 -8.05 17.57
N THR A 156 -17.62 -9.08 17.40
CA THR A 156 -17.39 -10.23 16.52
C THR A 156 -18.61 -10.33 15.61
N ASP A 157 -18.43 -10.58 14.32
CA ASP A 157 -19.54 -10.79 13.40
C ASP A 157 -20.21 -12.16 13.58
N ASP A 158 -21.25 -12.44 12.78
CA ASP A 158 -22.04 -13.67 12.84
C ASP A 158 -21.31 -14.91 12.30
N ILE A 159 -20.26 -14.73 11.50
CA ILE A 159 -19.42 -15.80 10.94
C ILE A 159 -18.11 -15.99 11.71
N GLY A 160 -17.86 -15.19 12.76
CA GLY A 160 -16.79 -15.35 13.74
C GLY A 160 -15.56 -14.46 13.55
N PHE A 161 -15.54 -13.50 12.62
CA PHE A 161 -14.43 -12.54 12.51
C PHE A 161 -14.51 -11.46 13.59
N ALA A 162 -13.34 -11.02 14.08
CA ALA A 162 -13.29 -9.88 14.98
C ALA A 162 -13.46 -8.57 14.19
N ILE A 163 -14.32 -7.69 14.71
CA ILE A 163 -14.53 -6.36 14.15
C ILE A 163 -13.67 -5.37 14.93
N TYR A 164 -12.72 -4.73 14.27
CA TYR A 164 -11.88 -3.69 14.83
C TYR A 164 -12.34 -2.31 14.34
N GLN A 165 -12.42 -1.36 15.27
CA GLN A 165 -12.57 0.06 14.97
C GLN A 165 -11.18 0.70 14.85
N LEU A 166 -11.03 1.54 13.83
CA LEU A 166 -9.84 2.31 13.50
C LEU A 166 -10.07 3.80 13.76
N ASP A 167 -9.14 4.46 14.45
CA ASP A 167 -9.17 5.91 14.64
C ASP A 167 -8.21 6.61 13.65
N LEU A 168 -8.79 7.27 12.64
CA LEU A 168 -8.07 8.10 11.68
C LEU A 168 -8.14 9.60 12.02
N SER A 169 -8.66 10.00 13.18
CA SER A 169 -8.68 11.42 13.56
C SER A 169 -7.30 11.98 13.96
N LYS A 170 -6.28 11.10 14.02
CA LYS A 170 -4.94 11.37 14.56
C LYS A 170 -3.81 11.17 13.54
#